data_AF-A0A1M7Z002-F1
#
_entry.id   AF-A0A1M7Z002-F1
#
_cell.length_a   1.000
_cell.length_b   1.000
_cell.length_c   1.000
_cell.angle_alpha   90.00
_cell.angle_beta   90.00
_cell.angle_gamma   90.00
#
_symmetry.space_group_name_H-M   'P 1'
#
loop_
_entity.id
_entity.type
_entity.pdbx_description
1 polymer ?
#
loop_
_entity_poly.entity_id
_entity_poly.type
_entity_poly.pdbx_seq_one_letter_code
_entity_poly.pdbx_strand_id
1 'polypeptide(L)'
;MIVNVTIRKSCIKLTLGSLLVLALLYLIYAWLKPVQIINVYQNKYITDVVVKNFPVTTRGKISWWKENKESLKAEYNFPNPLSDGTFYIYVWDIGKGIQEISQYDQEPEQICFKQRKIKNKCIEKNILFEISKTRNGGLQYR
;
A
#
# COMPACT_ATOMS: atom_id res chain seq x y z
N MET A 1 -18.90 34.87 40.67
CA MET A 1 -18.10 33.63 40.52
C MET A 1 -18.67 32.66 39.47
N ILE A 2 -20.00 32.57 39.29
CA ILE A 2 -20.67 31.63 38.36
C ILE A 2 -20.40 31.93 36.87
N VAL A 3 -20.36 33.22 36.48
CA VAL A 3 -20.20 33.66 35.08
C VAL A 3 -18.86 33.20 34.46
N ASN A 4 -17.75 33.33 35.20
CA ASN A 4 -16.42 32.89 34.75
C ASN A 4 -16.33 31.36 34.54
N VAL A 5 -17.07 30.57 35.32
CA VAL A 5 -17.11 29.11 35.17
C VAL A 5 -17.88 28.70 33.91
N THR A 6 -18.98 29.38 33.62
CA THR A 6 -19.79 29.12 32.41
C THR A 6 -19.05 29.52 31.14
N ILE A 7 -18.38 30.68 31.13
CA ILE A 7 -17.54 31.15 30.01
C ILE A 7 -16.37 30.19 29.77
N ARG A 8 -15.66 29.78 30.83
CA ARG A 8 -14.54 28.83 30.74
C ARG A 8 -14.97 27.47 30.19
N LYS A 9 -16.14 26.95 30.60
CA LYS A 9 -16.73 25.71 30.05
C LYS A 9 -17.17 25.85 28.59
N SER A 10 -17.69 27.02 28.19
CA SER A 10 -18.14 27.29 26.82
C SER A 10 -16.97 27.40 25.83
N CYS A 11 -15.90 28.12 26.19
CA CYS A 11 -14.67 28.19 25.38
C CYS A 11 -13.97 26.82 25.25
N ILE A 12 -13.95 26.01 26.32
CA ILE A 12 -13.37 24.65 26.27
C ILE A 12 -14.17 23.73 25.32
N LYS A 13 -15.50 23.86 25.25
CA LYS A 13 -16.33 23.10 24.30
C LYS A 13 -16.12 23.54 22.85
N LEU A 14 -15.96 24.85 22.61
CA LEU A 14 -15.68 25.41 21.28
C LEU A 14 -14.29 25.00 20.75
N THR A 15 -13.27 24.96 21.61
CA THR A 15 -11.93 24.51 21.22
C THR A 15 -11.87 23.00 20.98
N LEU A 16 -12.56 22.19 21.80
CA LEU A 16 -12.62 20.74 21.63
C LEU A 16 -13.40 20.34 20.36
N GLY A 17 -14.49 21.05 20.05
CA GLY A 17 -15.26 20.85 18.81
C GLY A 17 -14.42 21.18 17.56
N SER A 18 -13.68 22.29 17.58
CA SER A 18 -12.77 22.65 16.49
C SER A 18 -11.67 21.61 16.27
N LEU A 19 -11.05 21.10 17.35
CA LEU A 19 -10.03 20.06 17.27
C LEU A 19 -10.57 18.75 16.68
N LEU A 20 -11.80 18.36 17.05
CA LEU A 20 -12.48 17.19 16.47
C LEU A 20 -12.72 17.36 14.97
N VAL A 21 -13.19 18.54 14.53
CA VAL A 21 -13.40 18.82 13.10
C VAL A 21 -12.07 18.76 12.34
N LEU A 22 -11.00 19.36 12.87
CA LEU A 22 -9.68 19.30 12.25
C LEU A 22 -9.14 17.87 12.16
N ALA A 23 -9.34 17.06 13.19
CA ALA A 23 -8.96 15.64 13.18
C ALA A 23 -9.76 14.85 12.13
N LEU A 24 -11.07 15.08 12.02
CA LEU A 24 -11.91 14.46 11.00
C LEU A 24 -11.48 14.85 9.58
N LEU A 25 -11.23 16.15 9.34
CA LEU A 25 -10.74 16.63 8.05
C LEU A 25 -9.39 16.01 7.70
N TYR A 26 -8.48 15.87 8.67
CA TYR A 26 -7.20 15.20 8.47
C TYR A 26 -7.36 13.72 8.13
N LEU A 27 -8.25 13.00 8.81
CA LEU A 27 -8.53 11.59 8.52
C LEU A 27 -9.13 11.40 7.13
N ILE A 28 -10.07 12.26 6.74
CA ILE A 28 -10.66 12.27 5.39
C ILE A 28 -9.58 12.55 4.35
N TYR A 29 -8.75 13.57 4.56
CA TYR A 29 -7.63 13.88 3.67
C TYR A 29 -6.66 12.70 3.52
N ALA A 30 -6.29 12.06 4.63
CA ALA A 30 -5.42 10.88 4.62
C ALA A 30 -6.04 9.71 3.85
N TRP A 31 -7.35 9.51 3.96
CA TRP A 31 -8.11 8.48 3.23
C TRP A 31 -8.26 8.75 1.73
N LEU A 32 -8.31 10.03 1.34
CA LEU A 32 -8.48 10.44 -0.06
C LEU A 32 -7.16 10.54 -0.83
N LYS A 33 -6.02 10.29 -0.18
CA LYS A 33 -4.72 10.35 -0.87
C LYS A 33 -4.67 9.32 -1.99
N PRO A 34 -4.24 9.70 -3.20
CA PRO A 34 -4.07 8.75 -4.28
C PRO A 34 -2.96 7.75 -3.94
N VAL A 35 -3.16 6.52 -4.38
CA VAL A 35 -2.13 5.48 -4.31
C VAL A 35 -0.97 5.88 -5.21
N GLN A 36 0.24 5.83 -4.67
CA GLN A 36 1.46 6.07 -5.43
C GLN A 36 2.15 4.72 -5.67
N ILE A 37 2.40 4.39 -6.92
CA ILE A 37 3.22 3.23 -7.30
C ILE A 37 4.68 3.68 -7.25
N ILE A 38 5.45 3.12 -6.33
CA ILE A 38 6.86 3.50 -6.10
C ILE A 38 7.77 2.70 -7.02
N ASN A 39 7.52 1.39 -7.14
CA ASN A 39 8.27 0.53 -8.05
C ASN A 39 7.48 -0.74 -8.35
N VAL A 40 7.78 -1.37 -9.48
CA VAL A 40 7.26 -2.68 -9.87
C VAL A 40 8.43 -3.60 -10.17
N TYR A 41 8.48 -4.74 -9.49
CA TYR A 41 9.47 -5.78 -9.74
C TYR A 41 8.78 -7.00 -10.32
N GLN A 42 9.45 -7.66 -11.27
CA GLN A 42 8.93 -8.85 -11.92
C GLN A 42 9.92 -9.98 -11.83
N ASN A 43 9.41 -11.16 -11.48
CA ASN A 43 10.18 -12.39 -11.45
C ASN A 43 9.32 -13.55 -11.95
N LYS A 44 9.53 -13.94 -13.22
CA LYS A 44 8.74 -14.98 -13.91
C LYS A 44 7.25 -14.65 -13.87
N TYR A 45 6.48 -15.40 -13.08
CA TYR A 45 5.02 -15.29 -12.93
C TYR A 45 4.59 -14.54 -11.66
N ILE A 46 5.55 -13.98 -10.92
CA ILE A 46 5.34 -13.16 -9.73
C ILE A 46 5.61 -11.69 -10.09
N THR A 47 4.71 -10.81 -9.71
CA THR A 47 4.88 -9.35 -9.79
C THR A 47 4.74 -8.74 -8.41
N ASP A 48 5.71 -7.93 -8.02
CA ASP A 48 5.71 -7.19 -6.77
C ASP A 48 5.50 -5.70 -7.06
N VAL A 49 4.38 -5.14 -6.59
CA VAL A 49 4.02 -3.74 -6.74
C VAL A 49 4.23 -3.04 -5.40
N VAL A 50 5.24 -2.18 -5.30
CA VAL A 50 5.51 -1.41 -4.08
C VAL A 50 4.76 -0.10 -4.15
N VAL A 51 3.94 0.20 -3.14
CA VAL A 51 3.02 1.35 -3.14
C VAL A 51 3.10 2.17 -1.86
N LYS A 52 2.52 3.37 -1.93
CA LYS A 52 2.26 4.25 -0.79
C LYS A 52 0.80 4.72 -0.79
N ASN A 53 0.24 4.96 0.40
CA ASN A 53 -1.15 5.37 0.61
C ASN A 53 -2.17 4.37 0.04
N PHE A 54 -1.91 3.06 0.17
CA PHE A 54 -2.82 2.04 -0.36
C PHE A 54 -4.16 2.01 0.39
N PRO A 55 -5.28 1.65 -0.26
CA PRO A 55 -6.57 1.57 0.42
C PRO A 55 -6.55 0.53 1.55
N VAL A 56 -7.10 0.90 2.70
CA VAL A 56 -7.12 0.01 3.88
C VAL A 56 -8.23 -1.05 3.75
N THR A 57 -9.38 -0.69 3.18
CA THR A 57 -10.54 -1.59 3.10
C THR A 57 -10.43 -2.57 1.94
N THR A 58 -10.91 -3.81 2.12
CA THR A 58 -10.95 -4.84 1.06
C THR A 58 -11.63 -4.33 -0.20
N ARG A 59 -12.74 -3.59 -0.07
CA ARG A 59 -13.44 -2.99 -1.20
C ARG A 59 -12.57 -1.96 -1.93
N GLY A 60 -11.88 -1.09 -1.20
CA GLY A 60 -10.95 -0.12 -1.78
C GLY A 60 -9.80 -0.77 -2.53
N LYS A 61 -9.19 -1.82 -1.96
CA LYS A 61 -8.11 -2.59 -2.59
C LYS A 61 -8.54 -3.20 -3.93
N ILE A 62 -9.72 -3.84 -3.94
CA ILE A 62 -10.29 -4.44 -5.15
C ILE A 62 -10.67 -3.37 -6.19
N SER A 63 -11.26 -2.24 -5.76
CA SER A 63 -11.62 -1.14 -6.67
C SER A 63 -10.40 -0.56 -7.35
N TRP A 64 -9.38 -0.22 -6.54
CA TRP A 64 -8.11 0.28 -7.05
C TRP A 64 -7.50 -0.68 -8.08
N TRP A 65 -7.47 -1.98 -7.78
CA TRP A 65 -6.93 -2.95 -8.74
C TRP A 65 -7.73 -2.98 -10.05
N LYS A 66 -9.06 -2.98 -9.98
CA LYS A 66 -9.91 -2.98 -11.19
C LYS A 66 -9.71 -1.74 -12.05
N GLU A 67 -9.50 -0.59 -11.44
CA GLU A 67 -9.29 0.69 -12.11
C GLU A 67 -7.89 0.81 -12.73
N ASN A 68 -6.86 0.22 -12.10
CA ASN A 68 -5.46 0.45 -12.48
C ASN A 68 -4.83 -0.72 -13.26
N LYS A 69 -5.42 -1.92 -13.24
CA LYS A 69 -4.82 -3.14 -13.83
C LYS A 69 -4.42 -3.00 -15.30
N GLU A 70 -5.22 -2.31 -16.11
CA GLU A 70 -4.93 -2.17 -17.56
C GLU A 70 -3.78 -1.19 -17.80
N SER A 71 -3.75 -0.07 -17.09
CA SER A 71 -2.65 0.92 -17.15
C SER A 71 -1.35 0.30 -16.66
N LEU A 72 -1.38 -0.42 -15.54
CA LEU A 72 -0.25 -1.15 -15.00
C LEU A 72 0.27 -2.22 -15.97
N LYS A 73 -0.64 -2.94 -16.62
CA LYS A 73 -0.29 -3.92 -17.65
C LYS A 73 0.38 -3.26 -18.86
N ALA A 74 -0.10 -2.10 -19.31
CA ALA A 74 0.47 -1.39 -20.44
C ALA A 74 1.86 -0.82 -20.14
N GLU A 75 2.06 -0.27 -18.95
CA GLU A 75 3.32 0.38 -18.54
C GLU A 75 4.42 -0.64 -18.21
N TYR A 76 4.07 -1.71 -17.51
CA TYR A 76 5.04 -2.65 -16.96
C TYR A 76 5.00 -4.04 -17.63
N ASN A 77 4.03 -4.32 -18.51
CA ASN A 77 3.88 -5.61 -19.19
C ASN A 77 3.67 -6.81 -18.24
N PHE A 78 2.63 -6.77 -17.39
CA PHE A 78 2.24 -7.87 -16.47
C PHE A 78 0.71 -8.00 -16.29
N PRO A 79 0.19 -9.10 -15.68
CA PRO A 79 0.91 -10.29 -15.24
C PRO A 79 1.51 -11.07 -16.42
N ASN A 80 2.64 -11.74 -16.17
CA ASN A 80 3.28 -12.69 -17.10
C ASN A 80 2.92 -14.12 -16.64
N PRO A 81 1.70 -14.61 -16.93
CA PRO A 81 1.28 -15.91 -16.47
C PRO A 81 2.16 -17.03 -17.04
N LEU A 82 2.30 -18.10 -16.28
CA LEU A 82 2.81 -19.37 -16.79
C LEU A 82 1.92 -19.90 -17.92
N SER A 83 2.40 -20.92 -18.64
CA SER A 83 1.64 -21.58 -19.71
C SER A 83 0.29 -22.15 -19.24
N ASP A 84 0.17 -22.46 -17.96
CA ASP A 84 -1.08 -22.93 -17.34
C ASP A 84 -1.98 -21.80 -16.81
N GLY A 85 -1.63 -20.55 -17.08
CA GLY A 85 -2.38 -19.35 -16.65
C GLY A 85 -2.07 -18.88 -15.23
N THR A 86 -1.14 -19.53 -14.51
CA THR A 86 -0.81 -19.18 -13.12
C THR A 86 -0.02 -17.88 -13.04
N PHE A 87 -0.42 -16.98 -12.14
CA PHE A 87 0.35 -15.79 -11.78
C PHE A 87 0.05 -15.34 -10.34
N TYR A 88 0.97 -14.57 -9.77
CA TYR A 88 0.82 -13.89 -8.48
C TYR A 88 1.23 -12.43 -8.61
N ILE A 89 0.44 -11.56 -7.99
CA ILE A 89 0.73 -10.15 -7.85
C ILE A 89 0.62 -9.81 -6.38
N TYR A 90 1.72 -9.35 -5.80
CA TYR A 90 1.77 -8.89 -4.41
C TYR A 90 1.91 -7.38 -4.40
N VAL A 91 1.03 -6.72 -3.65
CA VAL A 91 1.12 -5.29 -3.38
C VAL A 91 1.74 -5.11 -1.99
N TRP A 92 2.85 -4.38 -1.93
CA TRP A 92 3.65 -4.18 -0.73
C TRP A 92 3.58 -2.74 -0.25
N ASP A 93 3.52 -2.54 1.06
CA ASP A 93 3.72 -1.21 1.63
C ASP A 93 5.18 -0.79 1.54
N ILE A 94 5.42 0.45 1.15
CA ILE A 94 6.78 1.01 1.10
C ILE A 94 7.42 1.14 2.49
N GLY A 95 6.61 1.20 3.57
CA GLY A 95 7.07 1.33 4.95
C GLY A 95 8.04 2.51 5.11
N LYS A 96 9.24 2.21 5.64
CA LYS A 96 10.32 3.18 5.86
C LYS A 96 11.06 3.63 4.59
N GLY A 97 10.73 3.06 3.43
CA GLY A 97 11.42 3.31 2.17
C GLY A 97 12.29 2.15 1.72
N ILE A 98 12.87 2.31 0.53
CA ILE A 98 13.78 1.32 -0.06
C ILE A 98 15.17 1.44 0.57
N GLN A 99 15.67 0.32 1.08
CA GLN A 99 17.03 0.20 1.60
C GLN A 99 17.91 -0.51 0.57
N GLU A 100 19.10 0.03 0.32
CA GLU A 100 20.10 -0.62 -0.53
C GLU A 100 21.13 -1.34 0.34
N ILE A 101 21.03 -2.66 0.41
CA ILE A 101 21.90 -3.50 1.26
C ILE A 101 22.66 -4.51 0.43
N SER A 102 23.75 -5.06 0.99
CA SER A 102 24.46 -6.19 0.39
C SER A 102 23.53 -7.38 0.22
N GLN A 103 23.80 -8.24 -0.76
CA GLN A 103 23.06 -9.50 -0.93
C GLN A 103 23.15 -10.45 0.28
N TYR A 104 24.16 -10.26 1.13
CA TYR A 104 24.43 -11.10 2.31
C TYR A 104 23.85 -10.54 3.61
N ASP A 105 23.41 -9.27 3.61
CA ASP A 105 23.00 -8.54 4.82
C ASP A 105 21.46 -8.41 4.89
N GLN A 106 20.73 -9.32 4.23
CA GLN A 106 19.27 -9.30 4.26
C GLN A 106 18.75 -9.75 5.62
N GLU A 107 18.01 -8.86 6.28
CA GLU A 107 17.32 -9.18 7.53
C GLU A 107 16.05 -10.01 7.28
N PRO A 108 15.65 -10.90 8.22
CA PRO A 108 14.46 -11.76 8.07
C PRO A 108 13.15 -10.98 7.87
N GLU A 109 13.08 -9.77 8.40
CA GLU A 109 11.90 -8.88 8.35
C GLU A 109 11.83 -8.08 7.04
N GLN A 110 12.75 -8.32 6.10
CA GLN A 110 12.83 -7.61 4.83
C GLN A 110 12.49 -8.51 3.65
N ILE A 111 11.81 -7.94 2.67
CA ILE A 111 11.72 -8.50 1.33
C ILE A 111 12.64 -7.73 0.39
N CYS A 112 13.48 -8.46 -0.33
CA CYS A 112 14.48 -7.91 -1.24
C CYS A 112 14.16 -8.27 -2.68
N PHE A 113 14.10 -7.26 -3.53
CA PHE A 113 13.86 -7.41 -4.95
C PHE A 113 15.21 -7.44 -5.67
N LYS A 114 15.60 -8.62 -6.17
CA LYS A 114 16.87 -8.81 -6.86
C LYS A 114 16.93 -7.93 -8.11
N GLN A 115 17.95 -7.09 -8.19
CA GLN A 115 18.32 -6.38 -9.42
C GLN A 115 19.62 -6.98 -9.98
N ARG A 116 19.98 -6.64 -11.24
CA ARG A 116 21.24 -7.07 -11.88
C ARG A 116 22.52 -6.51 -11.22
N LYS A 117 22.45 -5.96 -10.00
CA LYS A 117 23.54 -5.32 -9.27
C LYS A 117 23.87 -6.11 -8.00
N ILE A 118 25.08 -5.88 -7.47
CA ILE A 118 25.62 -6.51 -6.24
C ILE A 118 24.78 -6.15 -4.98
N LYS A 119 24.00 -5.05 -5.03
CA LYS A 119 23.14 -4.59 -3.93
C LYS A 119 21.67 -4.93 -4.20
N ASN A 120 20.99 -5.40 -3.16
CA ASN A 120 19.56 -5.64 -3.16
C ASN A 120 18.80 -4.39 -2.76
N LYS A 121 17.62 -4.18 -3.38
CA LYS A 121 16.65 -3.17 -2.94
C LYS A 121 15.63 -3.86 -2.06
N CYS A 122 15.57 -3.47 -0.80
CA CYS A 122 14.76 -4.14 0.21
C CYS A 122 13.80 -3.18 0.88
N ILE A 123 12.66 -3.70 1.31
CA ILE A 123 11.65 -2.99 2.10
C ILE A 123 11.25 -3.86 3.29
N GLU A 124 10.64 -3.24 4.28
CA GLU A 124 9.98 -3.95 5.38
C GLU A 124 8.88 -4.85 4.82
N LYS A 125 8.82 -6.09 5.30
CA LYS A 125 7.91 -7.11 4.78
C LYS A 125 6.47 -6.86 5.25
N ASN A 126 5.71 -6.12 4.45
CA ASN A 126 4.30 -5.83 4.72
C ASN A 126 3.45 -5.99 3.44
N ILE A 127 2.78 -7.14 3.30
CA ILE A 127 1.86 -7.40 2.18
C ILE A 127 0.52 -6.74 2.47
N LEU A 128 0.08 -5.89 1.54
CA LEU A 128 -1.20 -5.20 1.62
C LEU A 128 -2.30 -5.92 0.84
N PHE A 129 -1.95 -6.58 -0.27
CA PHE A 129 -2.91 -7.22 -1.15
C PHE A 129 -2.26 -8.25 -2.06
N GLU A 130 -2.96 -9.35 -2.33
CA GLU A 130 -2.57 -10.39 -3.28
C GLU A 130 -3.66 -10.54 -4.34
N ILE A 131 -3.24 -10.52 -5.61
CA ILE A 131 -4.06 -10.94 -6.74
C ILE A 131 -3.40 -12.17 -7.36
N SER A 132 -4.11 -13.30 -7.36
CA SER A 132 -3.55 -14.54 -7.90
C SER A 132 -4.55 -15.32 -8.72
N LYS A 133 -4.03 -16.05 -9.69
CA LYS A 133 -4.75 -17.08 -10.44
C LYS A 133 -3.88 -18.32 -10.43
N THR A 134 -4.47 -19.47 -10.14
CA THR A 134 -3.78 -20.76 -10.21
C THR A 134 -4.33 -21.58 -11.37
N ARG A 135 -3.59 -22.59 -11.84
CA ARG A 135 -3.95 -23.47 -12.96
C ARG A 135 -5.42 -23.89 -13.02
N ASN A 136 -5.97 -24.34 -11.90
CA ASN A 136 -7.36 -24.83 -11.79
C ASN A 136 -8.24 -23.91 -10.94
N GLY A 137 -7.75 -22.72 -10.60
CA GLY A 137 -8.43 -21.76 -9.74
C GLY A 137 -8.99 -20.56 -10.50
N GLY A 138 -10.06 -19.98 -9.97
CA GLY A 138 -10.51 -18.65 -10.37
C GLY A 138 -9.56 -17.56 -9.87
N LEU A 139 -9.78 -16.34 -10.36
CA LEU A 139 -9.07 -15.15 -9.88
C LEU A 139 -9.40 -14.90 -8.40
N GLN A 140 -8.37 -14.76 -7.58
CA GLN A 140 -8.47 -14.55 -6.13
C GLN A 140 -7.96 -13.15 -5.76
N TYR A 141 -8.54 -12.60 -4.69
CA TYR A 141 -8.15 -11.35 -4.05
C TYR A 141 -7.99 -11.61 -2.55
N ARG A 142 -6.80 -11.43 -2.00
CA ARG A 142 -6.52 -11.67 -0.57
C ARG A 142 -5.80 -10.50 0.07
#